data_AF-A0A7C2VUH4-F1
#
_entry.id   AF-A0A7C2VUH4-F1
#
_cell.length_a   1.000
_cell.length_b   1.000
_cell.length_c   1.000
_cell.angle_alpha   90.00
_cell.angle_beta   90.00
_cell.angle_gamma   90.00
#
_symmetry.space_group_name_H-M   'P 1'
#
loop_
_entity.id
_entity.type
_entity.pdbx_description
1 polymer ?
#
loop_
_entity_poly.entity_id
_entity_poly.type
_entity_poly.pdbx_seq_one_letter_code
_entity_poly.pdbx_strand_id
1 'polypeptide(L)'
;MRDGLVLGLAVLLAFAVVCPAAEKEAAPAAEPLLGDEADGSLAQPVHRIPLLTDEGDAVVPGEEPMLAFSMKQTCGACHTYSAISGGWHFNAG
;
A
#
# COMPACT_ATOMS: atom_id res chain seq x y z
N MET A 1 30.85 -41.91 -35.73
CA MET A 1 31.18 -41.03 -34.57
C MET A 1 30.92 -39.56 -34.87
N ARG A 2 31.26 -39.03 -36.05
CA ARG A 2 30.97 -37.64 -36.45
C ARG A 2 29.47 -37.34 -36.67
N ASP A 3 28.72 -38.30 -37.20
CA ASP A 3 27.31 -38.06 -37.58
C ASP A 3 26.37 -37.95 -36.36
N GLY A 4 26.68 -38.65 -35.27
CA GLY A 4 25.94 -38.54 -34.01
C GLY A 4 26.22 -37.24 -33.24
N LEU A 5 27.42 -36.66 -33.42
CA LEU A 5 27.79 -35.37 -32.83
C LEU A 5 27.06 -34.21 -33.52
N VAL A 6 26.94 -34.27 -34.86
CA VAL A 6 26.25 -33.25 -35.66
C VAL A 6 24.74 -33.28 -35.40
N LEU A 7 24.15 -34.47 -35.27
CA LEU A 7 22.73 -34.61 -34.94
C LEU A 7 22.43 -34.15 -33.51
N GLY A 8 23.32 -34.45 -32.55
CA GLY A 8 23.19 -33.98 -31.17
C GLY A 8 23.31 -32.45 -31.02
N LEU A 9 24.22 -31.82 -31.78
CA LEU A 9 24.38 -30.36 -31.77
C LEU A 9 23.20 -29.64 -32.42
N ALA A 10 22.63 -30.21 -33.49
CA ALA A 10 21.44 -29.66 -34.15
C ALA A 10 20.19 -29.72 -33.25
N VAL A 11 20.02 -30.78 -32.46
CA VAL A 11 18.92 -30.91 -31.49
C VAL A 11 19.07 -29.94 -30.32
N LEU A 12 20.30 -29.72 -29.82
CA LEU A 12 20.58 -28.74 -28.76
C LEU A 12 20.37 -27.28 -29.22
N LEU A 13 20.74 -26.95 -30.46
CA LEU A 13 20.51 -25.63 -31.05
C LEU A 13 19.02 -25.38 -31.33
N ALA A 14 18.25 -26.40 -31.72
CA ALA A 14 16.81 -26.28 -31.89
C ALA A 14 16.07 -26.04 -30.56
N PHE A 15 16.53 -26.62 -29.45
CA PHE A 15 15.93 -26.41 -28.13
C PHE A 15 16.16 -24.99 -27.57
N ALA A 16 17.30 -24.37 -27.87
CA ALA A 16 17.60 -23.01 -27.47
C ALA A 16 16.78 -21.94 -28.22
N VAL A 17 16.31 -22.25 -29.44
CA VAL A 17 15.47 -21.36 -30.26
C VAL A 17 13.98 -21.43 -29.87
N VAL A 18 13.55 -22.49 -29.17
CA VAL A 18 12.16 -22.70 -28.71
C VAL A 18 12.01 -22.41 -27.20
N CYS A 19 12.93 -21.65 -26.59
CA CYS A 19 12.62 -20.98 -25.33
C CYS A 19 11.90 -19.68 -25.68
N PRO A 20 10.57 -19.57 -25.53
CA PRO A 20 9.99 -18.25 -25.48
C PRO A 20 10.68 -17.56 -24.30
N ALA A 21 11.37 -16.45 -24.57
CA ALA A 21 11.71 -15.53 -23.50
C ALA A 21 10.39 -15.27 -22.77
N ALA A 22 10.32 -15.65 -21.49
CA ALA A 22 9.17 -15.32 -20.66
C ALA A 22 9.16 -13.79 -20.57
N GLU A 23 8.45 -13.16 -21.49
CA GLU A 23 8.10 -11.75 -21.42
C GLU A 23 7.30 -11.64 -20.13
N LYS A 24 7.92 -11.05 -19.11
CA LYS A 24 7.18 -10.57 -17.94
C LYS A 24 6.13 -9.63 -18.50
N GLU A 25 4.90 -10.09 -18.62
CA GLU A 25 3.77 -9.19 -18.78
C GLU A 25 3.86 -8.20 -17.61
N ALA A 26 4.09 -6.93 -17.93
CA ALA A 26 4.04 -5.88 -16.95
C ALA A 26 2.65 -5.95 -16.33
N ALA A 27 2.59 -6.15 -15.02
CA ALA A 27 1.34 -6.10 -14.29
C ALA A 27 0.62 -4.80 -14.68
N PRO A 28 -0.70 -4.83 -14.91
CA PRO A 28 -1.45 -3.63 -15.24
C PRO A 28 -1.12 -2.56 -14.20
N ALA A 29 -0.84 -1.34 -14.68
CA ALA A 29 -0.59 -0.22 -13.79
C ALA A 29 -1.74 -0.17 -12.78
N ALA A 30 -1.42 -0.22 -11.50
CA ALA A 30 -2.42 -0.20 -10.45
C ALA A 30 -3.25 1.08 -10.62
N GLU A 31 -4.56 0.94 -10.63
CA GLU A 31 -5.46 2.10 -10.61
C GLU A 31 -5.15 2.95 -9.36
N PRO A 32 -5.09 4.28 -9.50
CA PRO A 32 -4.78 5.15 -8.38
C PRO A 32 -5.81 4.96 -7.26
N LEU A 33 -5.30 4.76 -6.05
CA LEU A 33 -6.11 4.62 -4.85
C LEU A 33 -6.60 5.99 -4.38
N LEU A 34 -7.64 5.98 -3.55
CA LEU A 34 -8.11 7.18 -2.85
C LEU A 34 -6.97 7.75 -1.99
N GLY A 35 -6.45 8.91 -2.40
CA GLY A 35 -5.33 9.60 -1.75
C GLY A 35 -4.01 9.59 -2.52
N ASP A 36 -3.91 8.87 -3.64
CA ASP A 36 -2.71 8.88 -4.49
C ASP A 36 -2.57 10.20 -5.27
N GLU A 37 -3.68 10.91 -5.46
CA GLU A 37 -3.71 12.25 -6.04
C GLU A 37 -4.21 13.27 -5.02
N ALA A 38 -3.65 14.48 -5.09
CA ALA A 38 -4.16 15.61 -4.35
C ALA A 38 -5.59 15.91 -4.82
N ASP A 39 -6.54 16.01 -3.89
CA ASP A 39 -7.95 16.31 -4.19
C ASP A 39 -8.18 17.72 -4.77
N GLY A 40 -7.11 18.51 -4.93
CA GLY A 40 -7.13 19.87 -5.45
C GLY A 40 -7.86 20.87 -4.56
N SER A 41 -8.25 20.47 -3.34
CA SER A 41 -9.08 21.27 -2.46
C SER A 41 -8.24 22.29 -1.70
N LEU A 42 -8.60 23.57 -1.82
CA LEU A 42 -8.10 24.64 -0.96
C LEU A 42 -8.93 24.79 0.33
N ALA A 43 -9.93 23.92 0.53
CA ALA A 43 -10.78 24.01 1.70
C ALA A 43 -9.98 23.68 2.97
N GLN A 44 -10.20 24.47 4.02
CA GLN A 44 -9.68 24.14 5.34
C GLN A 44 -10.26 22.80 5.80
N PRO A 45 -9.43 21.80 6.14
CA PRO A 45 -9.91 20.52 6.65
C PRO A 45 -10.72 20.75 7.92
N VAL A 46 -12.03 20.52 7.85
CA VAL A 46 -12.89 20.56 9.03
C VAL A 46 -12.89 19.17 9.63
N HIS A 47 -12.30 19.04 10.81
CA HIS A 47 -12.32 17.79 11.56
C HIS A 47 -13.74 17.53 12.07
N ARG A 48 -14.49 16.65 11.40
CA ARG A 48 -15.88 16.32 11.73
C ARG A 48 -16.02 15.17 12.74
N ILE A 49 -14.92 14.50 13.07
CA ILE A 49 -14.90 13.38 14.01
C ILE A 49 -14.54 13.93 15.40
N PRO A 50 -15.08 13.42 16.50
CA PRO A 50 -14.55 13.76 17.82
C PRO A 50 -13.13 13.20 17.98
N LEU A 51 -12.16 14.02 18.34
CA LEU A 51 -10.83 13.55 18.76
C LEU A 51 -10.92 13.10 20.22
N LEU A 52 -10.36 11.93 20.53
CA LEU A 52 -10.41 11.37 21.89
C LEU A 52 -9.01 11.28 22.50
N THR A 53 -8.88 11.47 23.80
CA THR A 53 -7.66 11.19 24.58
C THR A 53 -7.43 9.68 24.68
N ASP A 54 -6.33 9.24 25.28
CA ASP A 54 -6.09 7.80 25.53
C ASP A 54 -7.10 7.20 26.51
N GLU A 55 -7.64 8.01 27.41
CA GLU A 55 -8.71 7.65 28.35
C GLU A 55 -10.10 7.56 27.67
N GLY A 56 -10.21 8.08 26.45
CA GLY A 56 -11.45 8.09 25.65
C GLY A 56 -12.31 9.35 25.82
N ASP A 57 -11.81 10.36 26.53
CA ASP A 57 -12.48 11.65 26.69
C ASP A 57 -12.31 12.52 25.44
N ALA A 58 -13.26 13.40 25.15
CA ALA A 58 -13.14 14.30 24.01
C ALA A 58 -12.05 15.35 24.24
N VAL A 59 -11.15 15.52 23.27
CA VAL A 59 -10.16 16.60 23.28
C VAL A 59 -10.85 17.92 22.99
N VAL A 60 -10.83 18.83 23.97
CA VAL A 60 -11.43 20.16 23.85
C VAL A 60 -10.37 21.20 23.45
N PRO A 61 -10.57 21.96 22.36
CA PRO A 61 -9.64 23.03 22.00
C PRO A 61 -9.51 24.08 23.10
N GLY A 62 -8.27 24.39 23.50
CA GLY A 62 -7.98 25.42 24.49
C GLY A 62 -7.98 24.95 25.95
N GLU A 63 -8.20 23.66 26.21
CA GLU A 63 -8.01 23.08 27.54
C GLU A 63 -6.51 22.91 27.84
N GLU A 64 -6.08 23.25 29.06
CA GLU A 64 -4.69 23.11 29.50
C GLU A 64 -4.53 21.97 30.52
N PRO A 65 -3.58 21.03 30.30
CA PRO A 65 -2.71 20.94 29.14
C PRO A 65 -3.46 20.43 27.89
N MET A 66 -3.10 20.93 26.71
CA MET A 66 -3.61 20.34 25.47
C MET A 66 -3.02 18.94 25.31
N LEU A 67 -3.87 17.94 25.43
CA LEU A 67 -3.49 16.54 25.27
C LEU A 67 -3.44 16.17 23.78
N ALA A 68 -2.51 15.28 23.42
CA ALA A 68 -2.52 14.62 22.14
C ALA A 68 -3.73 13.68 22.05
N PHE A 69 -4.31 13.56 20.85
CA PHE A 69 -5.39 12.61 20.62
C PHE A 69 -4.83 11.20 20.41
N SER A 70 -5.63 10.21 20.79
CA SER A 70 -5.38 8.79 20.59
C SER A 70 -5.99 8.32 19.28
N MET A 71 -5.16 7.91 18.33
CA MET A 71 -5.63 7.25 17.10
C MET A 71 -6.40 5.96 17.42
N LYS A 72 -5.96 5.23 18.45
CA LYS A 72 -6.61 3.98 18.87
C LYS A 72 -8.02 4.23 19.35
N GLN A 73 -8.24 5.22 20.22
CA GLN A 73 -9.59 5.52 20.72
C GLN A 73 -10.45 6.17 19.63
N THR A 74 -9.91 7.17 18.92
CA THR A 74 -10.64 7.96 17.92
C THR A 74 -11.13 7.10 16.75
N CYS A 75 -10.22 6.34 16.11
CA CYS A 75 -10.59 5.50 14.96
C CYS A 75 -11.25 4.19 15.42
N GLY A 76 -10.91 3.71 16.62
CA GLY A 76 -11.47 2.51 17.24
C GLY A 76 -12.98 2.58 17.51
N ALA A 77 -13.53 3.80 17.62
CA ALA A 77 -14.96 4.03 17.81
C ALA A 77 -15.80 3.49 16.63
N CYS A 78 -15.26 3.53 15.41
CA CYS A 78 -15.97 3.12 14.19
C CYS A 78 -15.32 1.95 13.47
N HIS A 79 -14.06 1.64 13.76
CA HIS A 79 -13.28 0.62 13.06
C HIS A 79 -12.59 -0.31 14.04
N THR A 80 -12.42 -1.58 13.64
CA THR A 80 -11.51 -2.48 14.34
C THR A 80 -10.08 -1.97 14.17
N TYR A 81 -9.56 -1.27 15.17
CA TYR A 81 -8.28 -0.57 15.07
C TYR A 81 -7.13 -1.47 14.59
N SER A 82 -7.05 -2.70 15.08
CA SER A 82 -6.01 -3.67 14.69
C SER A 82 -6.07 -4.07 13.21
N ALA A 83 -7.21 -3.89 12.53
CA ALA A 83 -7.32 -4.16 11.11
C ALA A 83 -6.79 -2.99 10.25
N ILE A 84 -6.83 -1.76 10.76
CA ILE A 84 -6.49 -0.55 10.00
C ILE A 84 -5.13 0.05 10.36
N SER A 85 -4.59 -0.25 11.55
CA SER A 85 -3.36 0.36 12.08
C SER A 85 -2.09 0.06 11.29
N GLY A 86 -2.13 -0.90 10.37
CA GLY A 86 -1.02 -1.21 9.46
C GLY A 86 -0.98 -0.37 8.17
N GLY A 87 -1.99 0.47 7.94
CA GLY A 87 -2.06 1.29 6.73
C GLY A 87 -1.06 2.45 6.72
N TRP A 88 -0.85 3.04 5.53
CA TRP A 88 0.05 4.19 5.33
C TRP A 88 -0.29 5.38 6.21
N HIS A 89 -1.59 5.64 6.45
CA HIS A 89 -2.03 6.75 7.31
C HIS A 89 -1.41 6.71 8.73
N PHE A 90 -1.14 5.52 9.27
CA PHE A 90 -0.63 5.32 10.62
C PHE A 90 0.90 5.18 10.69
N ASN A 91 1.54 4.95 9.54
CA ASN A 91 2.96 4.54 9.46
C ASN A 91 3.77 5.40 8.47
N ALA A 92 3.21 6.49 7.93
CA ALA A 92 3.94 7.45 7.11
C ALA A 92 4.86 8.30 8.01
N GLY A 93 6.07 7.80 8.22
CA GLY A 93 7.21 8.56 8.73
C GLY A 93 8.08 9.08 7.61
#